data_AF-A0A524MEY0-F1
#
_entry.id   AF-A0A524MEY0-F1
#
_cell.length_a   1.000
_cell.length_b   1.000
_cell.length_c   1.000
_cell.angle_alpha   90.00
_cell.angle_beta   90.00
_cell.angle_gamma   90.00
#
_symmetry.space_group_name_H-M   'P 1'
#
loop_
_entity.id
_entity.type
_entity.pdbx_description
1 polymer ?
#
loop_
_entity_poly.entity_id
_entity_poly.type
_entity_poly.pdbx_seq_one_letter_code
_entity_poly.pdbx_strand_id
1 'polypeptide(L)'
;MSEKLGQMDMVFDVDNTGSMGPYIEQTKSKILEIIRTIKKEELCHRLRVGLVAYRDHPTEGTTWVTQKYELCMDKRGKELIPTVYNP
;
A
#
# COMPACT_ATOMS: atom_id res chain seq x y z
N MET A 1 22.31 -23.17 9.55
CA MET A 1 21.22 -22.67 10.41
C MET A 1 20.75 -21.36 9.80
N SER A 2 19.57 -21.34 9.19
CA SER A 2 18.97 -20.07 8.75
C SER A 2 18.67 -19.27 10.01
N GLU A 3 19.33 -18.12 10.19
CA GLU A 3 18.91 -17.16 11.22
C GLU A 3 17.44 -16.87 10.97
N LYS A 4 16.58 -17.14 11.96
CA LYS A 4 15.12 -17.08 11.82
C LYS A 4 14.74 -15.74 11.21
N LEU A 5 14.36 -15.75 9.93
CA LEU A 5 13.90 -14.55 9.24
C LEU A 5 12.69 -14.01 10.02
N GLY A 6 12.76 -12.74 10.41
CA GLY A 6 11.79 -12.12 11.30
C GLY A 6 10.37 -12.06 10.71
N GLN A 7 9.43 -11.61 11.54
CA GLN A 7 8.13 -11.14 11.06
C GLN A 7 8.28 -9.66 10.65
N MET A 8 7.72 -9.27 9.51
CA MET A 8 7.76 -7.92 8.98
C MET A 8 6.34 -7.38 8.78
N ASP A 9 6.09 -6.20 9.34
CA ASP A 9 4.91 -5.40 9.08
C ASP A 9 5.32 -4.18 8.28
N MET A 10 4.66 -3.95 7.15
CA MET A 10 4.94 -2.83 6.27
C MET A 10 3.65 -2.05 6.00
N VAL A 11 3.70 -0.73 6.18
CA VAL A 11 2.58 0.16 5.86
C VAL A 11 3.05 1.14 4.79
N PHE A 12 2.29 1.23 3.70
CA PHE A 12 2.50 2.26 2.69
C PHE A 12 1.64 3.47 3.03
N ASP A 13 2.26 4.62 3.25
CA ASP A 13 1.56 5.91 3.33
C ASP A 13 1.57 6.56 1.95
N VAL A 14 0.38 6.85 1.41
CA VAL A 14 0.19 7.22 0.01
C VAL A 14 -0.47 8.60 -0.10
N ASP A 15 0.30 9.54 -0.62
CA ASP A 15 -0.22 10.82 -1.07
C ASP A 15 -1.17 10.61 -2.26
N ASN A 16 -2.35 11.18 -2.12
CA ASN A 16 -3.45 11.04 -3.04
C ASN A 16 -4.08 12.38 -3.41
N THR A 17 -3.33 13.47 -3.20
CA THR A 17 -3.65 14.83 -3.64
C THR A 17 -3.82 14.91 -5.16
N GLY A 18 -4.46 15.96 -5.68
CA GLY A 18 -4.72 16.10 -7.11
C GLY A 18 -3.46 16.06 -7.98
N SER A 19 -2.31 16.54 -7.46
CA SER A 19 -1.00 16.46 -8.14
C SER A 19 -0.51 15.03 -8.34
N MET A 20 -1.00 14.07 -7.56
CA MET A 20 -0.61 12.66 -7.66
C MET A 20 -1.36 11.90 -8.77
N GLY A 21 -2.39 12.49 -9.37
CA GLY A 21 -3.19 11.87 -10.43
C GLY A 21 -2.37 11.18 -11.53
N PRO A 22 -1.38 11.86 -12.15
CA PRO A 22 -0.52 11.26 -13.19
C PRO A 22 0.38 10.12 -12.68
N TYR A 23 0.64 10.07 -11.38
CA TYR A 23 1.61 9.15 -10.77
C TYR A 23 0.95 7.93 -10.15
N ILE A 24 -0.37 7.93 -9.99
CA ILE A 24 -1.04 6.94 -9.15
C ILE A 24 -0.83 5.51 -9.63
N GLU A 25 -0.96 5.25 -10.92
CA GLU A 25 -0.75 3.90 -11.49
C GLU A 25 0.71 3.45 -11.37
N GLN A 26 1.66 4.38 -11.46
CA GLN A 26 3.07 4.08 -11.23
C GLN A 26 3.34 3.76 -9.77
N THR A 27 2.79 4.53 -8.83
CA THR A 27 2.87 4.27 -7.39
C THR A 27 2.29 2.90 -7.04
N LYS A 28 1.09 2.57 -7.54
CA LYS A 28 0.46 1.26 -7.38
C LYS A 28 1.38 0.12 -7.86
N SER A 29 1.97 0.28 -9.04
CA SER A 29 2.91 -0.72 -9.60
C SER A 29 4.16 -0.89 -8.75
N LYS A 30 4.72 0.21 -8.21
CA LYS A 30 5.92 0.17 -7.38
C LYS A 30 5.68 -0.48 -6.02
N ILE A 31 4.54 -0.21 -5.39
CA ILE A 31 4.11 -0.90 -4.16
C ILE A 31 4.06 -2.42 -4.40
N LEU A 32 3.43 -2.86 -5.50
CA LEU A 32 3.37 -4.28 -5.84
C LEU A 32 4.74 -4.90 -6.12
N GLU A 33 5.63 -4.16 -6.78
CA GLU A 33 7.00 -4.59 -7.04
C GLU A 33 7.78 -4.82 -5.73
N ILE A 34 7.70 -3.88 -4.78
CA ILE A 34 8.35 -4.01 -3.46
C ILE A 34 7.85 -5.27 -2.74
N ILE A 35 6.53 -5.47 -2.68
CA ILE A 35 5.93 -6.65 -2.03
C ILE A 35 6.39 -7.96 -2.70
N ARG A 36 6.47 -7.98 -4.04
CA ARG A 36 6.95 -9.15 -4.79
C ARG A 36 8.42 -9.42 -4.50
N THR A 37 9.26 -8.39 -4.46
CA THR A 37 10.69 -8.53 -4.16
C THR A 37 10.91 -9.09 -2.76
N ILE A 38 10.22 -8.56 -1.73
CA ILE A 38 10.33 -9.07 -0.37
C ILE A 38 10.00 -10.56 -0.28
N LYS A 39 8.95 -11.00 -0.99
CA LYS A 39 8.55 -12.41 -1.05
C LYS A 39 9.54 -13.26 -1.85
N LYS A 40 9.98 -12.77 -3.01
CA LYS A 40 10.88 -13.50 -3.92
C LYS A 40 12.25 -13.74 -3.29
N GLU A 41 12.77 -12.75 -2.58
CA GLU A 41 14.08 -12.83 -1.91
C GLU A 41 13.97 -13.39 -0.49
N GLU A 42 12.79 -13.89 -0.08
CA GLU A 42 12.52 -14.49 1.23
C GLU A 42 13.01 -13.64 2.41
N LEU A 43 12.89 -12.31 2.33
CA LEU A 43 13.46 -11.39 3.33
C LEU A 43 12.80 -11.49 4.72
N CYS A 44 11.66 -12.18 4.83
CA CYS A 44 10.96 -12.44 6.09
C CYS A 44 10.15 -13.74 6.00
N HIS A 45 9.95 -14.43 7.13
CA HIS A 45 9.07 -15.60 7.17
C HIS A 45 7.58 -15.23 7.16
N ARG A 46 7.25 -14.00 7.57
CA ARG A 46 5.87 -13.51 7.61
C ARG A 46 5.84 -12.04 7.25
N LEU A 47 5.15 -11.73 6.15
CA LEU A 47 4.87 -10.35 5.74
C LEU A 47 3.39 -10.01 5.99
N ARG A 48 3.12 -8.90 6.68
CA ARG A 48 1.82 -8.23 6.68
C ARG A 48 1.95 -6.86 6.05
N VAL A 49 0.99 -6.51 5.20
CA VAL A 49 0.98 -5.23 4.49
C VAL A 49 -0.29 -4.46 4.81
N GLY A 50 -0.13 -3.17 5.10
CA GLY A 50 -1.21 -2.20 5.27
C GLY A 50 -0.98 -1.01 4.34
N LEU A 51 -2.00 -0.17 4.22
CA LEU A 51 -1.95 1.04 3.42
C LEU A 51 -2.72 2.15 4.13
N VAL A 52 -2.17 3.36 4.12
CA VAL A 52 -2.87 4.58 4.53
C VAL A 52 -2.81 5.51 3.34
N ALA A 53 -3.96 5.96 2.87
CA ALA A 53 -4.05 7.00 1.86
C ALA A 53 -4.50 8.29 2.52
N TYR A 54 -3.97 9.43 2.08
CA TYR A 54 -4.40 10.76 2.52
C TYR A 54 -4.66 11.67 1.32
N ARG A 55 -5.55 12.65 1.48
CA ARG A 55 -5.90 13.65 0.46
C ARG A 55 -5.86 15.06 1.06
N ASP A 56 -5.75 16.06 0.18
CA ASP A 56 -6.02 17.44 0.58
C ASP A 56 -7.52 17.66 0.82
N HIS A 57 -7.86 18.77 1.47
CA HIS A 57 -9.21 19.14 1.91
C HIS A 57 -10.31 18.75 0.91
N PRO A 58 -11.44 18.16 1.36
CA PRO A 58 -12.47 17.67 0.46
C PRO A 58 -13.13 18.82 -0.30
N THR A 59 -12.80 18.96 -1.59
CA THR A 59 -13.67 19.66 -2.55
C THR A 59 -14.93 18.81 -2.74
N GLU A 60 -16.08 19.49 -2.86
CA GLU A 60 -17.42 18.88 -2.90
C GLU A 60 -17.45 17.60 -3.74
N GLY A 61 -17.70 16.45 -3.08
CA GLY A 61 -17.79 15.13 -3.72
C GLY A 61 -16.86 14.06 -3.16
N THR A 62 -15.83 14.41 -2.39
CA THR A 62 -14.96 13.43 -1.70
C THR A 62 -15.21 13.43 -0.18
N THR A 63 -15.34 12.25 0.43
CA THR A 63 -15.84 12.10 1.82
C THR A 63 -14.75 11.78 2.85
N TRP A 64 -13.49 11.65 2.47
CA TRP A 64 -12.43 11.19 3.37
C TRP A 64 -11.15 12.02 3.28
N VAL A 65 -10.56 12.29 4.46
CA VAL A 65 -9.23 12.91 4.61
C VAL A 65 -8.14 11.84 4.73
N THR A 66 -8.46 10.73 5.40
CA THR A 66 -7.59 9.56 5.52
C THR A 66 -8.38 8.28 5.29
N GLN A 67 -7.84 7.36 4.50
CA GLN A 67 -8.40 6.03 4.29
C GLN A 67 -7.37 4.98 4.70
N LYS A 68 -7.73 4.14 5.67
CA LYS A 68 -6.83 3.14 6.27
C LYS A 68 -7.21 1.74 5.83
N TYR A 69 -6.20 0.95 5.54
CA TYR A 69 -6.31 -0.47 5.28
C TYR A 69 -5.37 -1.22 6.21
N GLU A 70 -5.99 -2.04 7.06
CA GLU A 70 -5.31 -2.76 8.12
C GLU A 70 -4.28 -3.76 7.57
N LEU A 71 -3.26 -4.03 8.39
CA LEU A 71 -2.23 -5.04 8.12
C LEU A 71 -2.88 -6.39 7.80
N CYS A 72 -2.59 -6.93 6.63
CA CYS A 72 -3.13 -8.22 6.19
C CYS A 72 -2.08 -9.11 5.54
N MET A 73 -2.31 -10.43 5.63
CA MET A 73 -1.42 -11.42 5.01
C MET A 73 -1.80 -11.60 3.54
N ASP A 74 -0.79 -11.43 2.66
CA ASP A 74 -0.64 -11.86 1.25
C ASP A 74 -1.83 -11.67 0.28
N LYS A 75 -3.03 -12.15 0.63
CA LYS A 75 -4.14 -12.41 -0.28
C LYS A 75 -4.95 -11.17 -0.67
N ARG A 76 -4.86 -10.06 0.08
CA ARG A 76 -5.59 -8.81 -0.21
C ARG A 76 -4.71 -7.68 -0.74
N GLY A 77 -3.40 -7.89 -0.93
CA GLY A 77 -2.50 -6.84 -1.42
C GLY A 77 -2.94 -6.23 -2.75
N LYS A 78 -3.59 -7.04 -3.62
CA LYS A 78 -4.21 -6.56 -4.87
C LYS A 78 -5.55 -5.86 -4.68
N GLU A 79 -6.21 -6.02 -3.52
CA GLU A 79 -7.47 -5.35 -3.13
C GLU A 79 -7.21 -4.06 -2.33
N LEU A 80 -6.00 -3.88 -1.75
CA LEU A 80 -5.55 -2.66 -1.06
C LEU A 80 -5.35 -1.47 -2.02
N ILE A 81 -5.11 -1.74 -3.29
CA ILE A 81 -4.60 -0.81 -4.29
C ILE A 81 -5.68 -0.20 -5.23
N PRO A 82 -6.77 -0.90 -5.59
CA PRO A 82 -7.79 -0.37 -6.52
C PRO A 82 -8.55 0.84 -5.97
N THR A 83 -8.62 1.00 -4.66
CA THR A 83 -9.41 2.08 -4.02
C THR A 83 -8.60 3.35 -3.79
N VAL A 84 -7.31 3.36 -4.14
CA VAL A 84 -6.45 4.52 -3.94
C VAL A 84 -6.86 5.66 -4.86
N TYR A 85 -7.56 5.50 -5.98
CA TYR A 85 -8.04 6.68 -6.71
C TYR A 85 -9.24 6.37 -7.59
N ASN A 86 -10.37 7.03 -7.31
CA ASN A 86 -11.48 7.17 -8.24
C ASN A 86 -11.56 8.68 -8.58
N PRO A 87 -11.35 9.09 -9.84
CA PRO A 87 -11.44 10.48 -10.25
C PRO A 87 -12.84 11.05 -10.05
#